data_AF-A0A4C1XZM7-F1
#
_entry.id   AF-A0A4C1XZM7-F1
#
_cell.length_a   1.000
_cell.length_b   1.000
_cell.length_c   1.000
_cell.angle_alpha   90.00
_cell.angle_beta   90.00
_cell.angle_gamma   90.00
#
_symmetry.space_group_name_H-M   'P 1'
#
loop_
_entity.id
_entity.type
_entity.pdbx_description
1 polymer ?
#
loop_
_entity_poly.entity_id
_entity_poly.type
_entity_poly.pdbx_seq_one_letter_code
_entity_poly.pdbx_strand_id
1 'polypeptide(L)'
;MTDDLIELVRQRKVIYDSKCKDYKDHFMRNAAWEEIAEILEQPVNKCKDDWAKLRNAFASALKRRRNKKSGQAAAALVPWKYEESLSFLLPYMECRSTKQM
;
A
#
# COMPACT_ATOMS: atom_id res chain seq x y z
N MET A 1 14.59 5.63 -3.38
CA MET A 1 13.36 6.17 -4.00
C MET A 1 12.13 5.38 -3.60
N THR A 2 12.03 4.09 -3.93
CA THR A 2 10.82 3.29 -3.63
C THR A 2 10.63 3.05 -2.13
N ASP A 3 11.70 2.72 -1.42
CA ASP A 3 11.69 2.57 0.05
C ASP A 3 11.32 3.90 0.75
N ASP A 4 11.90 5.02 0.29
CA ASP A 4 11.61 6.36 0.82
C ASP A 4 10.15 6.76 0.61
N LEU A 5 9.59 6.48 -0.58
CA LEU A 5 8.19 6.70 -0.88
C LEU A 5 7.28 5.91 0.09
N ILE A 6 7.60 4.66 0.37
CA ILE A 6 6.82 3.83 1.29
C ILE A 6 6.86 4.40 2.70
N GLU A 7 8.03 4.81 3.19
CA GLU A 7 8.19 5.37 4.53
C GLU A 7 7.47 6.72 4.68
N LEU A 8 7.56 7.59 3.67
CA LEU A 8 6.85 8.87 3.66
C LEU A 8 5.32 8.70 3.60
N VAL A 9 4.83 7.74 2.82
CA VAL A 9 3.41 7.39 2.80
C VAL A 9 2.98 6.77 4.13
N ARG A 10 3.82 5.91 4.73
CA ARG A 10 3.55 5.28 6.03
C ARG A 10 3.32 6.30 7.14
N GLN A 11 4.11 7.37 7.17
CA GLN A 11 3.94 8.49 8.09
C GLN A 11 2.62 9.24 7.85
N ARG A 12 2.15 9.31 6.60
CA ARG A 12 0.94 10.03 6.18
C ARG A 12 -0.25 9.10 5.99
N LYS A 13 -0.92 8.77 7.11
CA LYS A 13 -2.11 7.90 7.15
C LYS A 13 -3.24 8.34 6.22
N VAL A 14 -3.38 9.63 5.95
CA VAL A 14 -4.42 10.20 5.05
C VAL A 14 -4.37 9.65 3.62
N ILE A 15 -3.26 9.04 3.21
CA ILE A 15 -3.07 8.48 1.86
C ILE A 15 -3.70 7.08 1.73
N TYR A 16 -3.63 6.27 2.78
CA TYR A 16 -3.98 4.84 2.71
C TYR A 16 -5.04 4.40 3.72
N ASP A 17 -5.22 5.13 4.80
CA ASP A 17 -6.17 4.79 5.86
C ASP A 17 -7.58 5.27 5.51
N SER A 18 -8.37 4.38 4.93
CA SER A 18 -9.79 4.64 4.64
C SER A 18 -10.67 4.87 5.88
N LYS A 19 -10.17 4.58 7.09
CA LYS A 19 -10.86 4.85 8.37
C LYS A 19 -10.52 6.22 8.95
N CYS A 20 -9.50 6.89 8.43
CA CYS A 20 -9.17 8.25 8.84
C CYS A 20 -10.28 9.21 8.39
N LYS A 21 -10.74 10.11 9.27
CA LYS A 21 -11.76 11.12 8.92
C LYS A 21 -11.28 12.02 7.77
N ASP A 22 -9.98 12.30 7.74
CA ASP A 22 -9.33 13.18 6.77
C ASP A 22 -9.08 12.48 5.42
N TYR A 23 -9.28 11.15 5.33
CA TYR A 23 -9.22 10.42 4.05
C TYR A 23 -10.29 10.87 3.06
N LYS A 24 -11.44 11.34 3.58
CA LYS A 24 -12.51 11.91 2.75
C LYS A 24 -12.17 13.31 2.24
N ASP A 25 -11.20 13.97 2.86
CA ASP A 25 -10.76 15.28 2.45
C ASP A 25 -9.74 15.16 1.30
N HIS A 26 -10.19 15.52 0.11
CA HIS A 26 -9.35 15.51 -1.09
C HIS A 26 -8.16 16.49 -0.94
N PHE A 27 -8.36 17.60 -0.23
CA PHE A 27 -7.34 18.62 -0.04
C PHE A 27 -6.19 18.10 0.82
N MET A 28 -6.50 17.52 1.98
CA MET A 28 -5.50 16.91 2.87
C MET A 28 -4.71 15.80 2.18
N ARG A 29 -5.39 14.97 1.40
CA ARG A 29 -4.72 13.91 0.64
C ARG A 29 -3.82 14.47 -0.45
N ASN A 30 -4.23 15.53 -1.14
CA ASN A 30 -3.40 16.15 -2.17
C ASN A 30 -2.19 16.86 -1.56
N ALA A 31 -2.36 17.60 -0.46
CA ALA A 31 -1.27 18.21 0.28
C ALA A 31 -0.24 17.17 0.76
N ALA A 32 -0.71 16.03 1.29
CA ALA A 32 0.17 14.93 1.66
C ALA A 32 0.98 14.38 0.48
N TRP A 33 0.41 14.33 -0.72
CA TRP A 33 1.12 13.92 -1.93
C TRP A 33 2.10 14.98 -2.43
N GLU A 34 1.75 16.26 -2.32
CA GLU A 34 2.61 17.39 -2.67
C GLU A 34 3.86 17.43 -1.78
N GLU A 35 3.71 17.26 -0.46
CA GLU A 35 4.86 17.17 0.44
C GLU A 35 5.78 16.00 0.10
N ILE A 36 5.22 14.83 -0.22
CA ILE A 36 6.02 13.66 -0.62
C ILE A 36 6.77 13.93 -1.92
N ALA A 37 6.10 14.55 -2.88
CA ALA A 37 6.67 14.92 -4.17
C ALA A 37 7.81 15.92 -4.01
N GLU A 38 7.66 16.90 -3.12
CA GLU A 38 8.69 17.88 -2.79
C GLU A 38 9.91 17.22 -2.13
N ILE A 39 9.70 16.35 -1.13
CA ILE A 39 10.79 15.63 -0.44
C ILE A 39 11.56 14.71 -1.40
N LEU A 40 10.85 14.04 -2.31
CA LEU A 40 11.47 13.14 -3.30
C LEU A 40 11.98 13.88 -4.54
N GLU A 41 11.77 15.20 -4.63
CA GLU A 41 12.04 16.01 -5.81
C GLU A 41 11.46 15.38 -7.09
N GLN A 42 10.25 14.82 -7.01
CA GLN A 42 9.57 14.15 -8.13
C GLN A 42 8.17 14.73 -8.35
N PRO A 43 7.61 14.62 -9.57
CA PRO A 43 6.22 15.00 -9.80
C PRO A 43 5.27 14.17 -8.96
N VAL A 44 4.26 14.82 -8.36
CA VAL A 44 3.17 14.17 -7.62
C VAL A 44 2.56 12.99 -8.39
N ASN A 45 2.35 13.16 -9.70
CA ASN A 45 1.79 12.11 -10.55
C ASN A 45 2.68 10.86 -10.58
N LYS A 46 4.01 11.04 -10.62
CA LYS A 46 4.96 9.93 -10.62
C LYS A 46 4.96 9.19 -9.29
N CYS A 47 4.93 9.93 -8.17
CA CYS A 47 4.80 9.34 -6.84
C CYS A 47 3.50 8.53 -6.69
N LYS A 48 2.38 9.06 -7.20
CA LYS A 48 1.07 8.38 -7.22
C LYS A 48 1.11 7.10 -8.08
N ASP A 49 1.72 7.17 -9.26
CA ASP A 49 1.85 6.01 -10.16
C ASP A 49 2.73 4.91 -9.56
N ASP A 50 3.88 5.27 -8.99
CA ASP A 50 4.78 4.31 -8.37
C ASP A 50 4.18 3.68 -7.11
N TRP A 51 3.45 4.46 -6.31
CA TRP A 51 2.66 3.94 -5.21
C TRP A 51 1.54 2.99 -5.69
N ALA A 52 0.85 3.32 -6.78
CA ALA A 52 -0.16 2.46 -7.36
C ALA A 52 0.43 1.12 -7.82
N LYS A 53 1.60 1.12 -8.47
CA LYS A 53 2.33 -0.09 -8.86
C LYS A 53 2.71 -0.93 -7.65
N LEU A 54 3.27 -0.31 -6.60
CA LEU A 54 3.61 -0.97 -5.34
C LEU A 54 2.38 -1.64 -4.71
N ARG A 55 1.30 -0.89 -4.57
CA ARG A 55 0.05 -1.36 -3.99
C ARG A 55 -0.55 -2.52 -4.78
N ASN A 56 -0.51 -2.45 -6.12
CA ASN A 56 -1.01 -3.49 -7.00
C ASN A 56 -0.18 -4.78 -6.93
N ALA A 57 1.15 -4.66 -6.89
CA ALA A 57 2.04 -5.79 -6.73
C ALA A 57 1.88 -6.45 -5.35
N PHE A 58 1.74 -5.66 -4.29
CA PHE A 58 1.43 -6.17 -2.94
C PHE A 58 0.07 -6.87 -2.89
N ALA A 59 -1.00 -6.26 -3.43
CA ALA A 59 -2.32 -6.89 -3.51
C ALA A 59 -2.30 -8.19 -4.33
N SER A 60 -1.53 -8.22 -5.42
CA SER A 60 -1.34 -9.43 -6.24
C SER A 60 -0.60 -10.53 -5.47
N ALA A 61 0.44 -10.17 -4.71
CA ALA A 61 1.15 -11.09 -3.82
C ALA A 61 0.22 -11.67 -2.75
N LEU A 62 -0.60 -10.83 -2.09
CA LEU A 62 -1.60 -11.27 -1.12
C LEU A 62 -2.65 -12.19 -1.73
N LYS A 63 -3.18 -11.86 -2.92
CA LYS A 63 -4.14 -12.70 -3.64
C LYS A 63 -3.54 -14.06 -4.00
N ARG A 64 -2.28 -14.10 -4.45
CA ARG A 64 -1.55 -15.34 -4.71
C ARG A 64 -1.36 -16.16 -3.43
N ARG A 65 -1.02 -15.54 -2.29
CA ARG A 65 -0.94 -16.23 -0.99
C ARG A 65 -2.30 -16.80 -0.55
N ARG A 66 -3.38 -16.03 -0.68
CA ARG A 66 -4.75 -16.44 -0.30
C ARG A 66 -5.29 -17.59 -1.15
N ASN A 67 -5.09 -17.54 -2.48
CA ASN A 67 -5.57 -18.57 -3.40
C ASN A 67 -4.74 -19.87 -3.38
N LYS A 68 -3.57 -19.88 -2.75
CA LYS A 68 -2.72 -21.09 -2.58
C LYS A 68 -3.05 -21.92 -1.35
N LYS A 69 -4.11 -21.59 -0.57
CA LYS A 69 -4.68 -22.45 0.47
C LYS A 69 -5.44 -23.64 -0.14
N SER A 70 -4.75 -24.49 -0.90
CA SER A 70 -5.09 -25.90 -1.14
C SER A 70 -3.87 -26.59 -1.75
N GLY A 71 -3.01 -27.14 -0.89
CA GLY A 71 -2.22 -28.33 -1.23
C GLY A 71 -0.92 -28.23 -2.04
N GLN A 72 -0.28 -27.09 -2.26
CA GLN A 72 1.03 -27.06 -2.95
C GLN A 72 2.13 -26.33 -2.18
N ALA A 73 3.24 -27.06 -2.05
CA ALA A 73 4.47 -26.84 -1.28
C ALA A 73 4.92 -25.38 -1.07
N ALA A 74 5.44 -25.15 0.14
CA ALA A 74 6.01 -23.92 0.69
C ALA A 74 7.27 -23.36 -0.02
N ALA A 75 7.51 -23.70 -1.29
CA ALA A 75 8.81 -23.55 -1.93
C ALA A 75 9.05 -22.22 -2.70
N ALA A 76 8.17 -21.21 -2.64
CA ALA A 76 8.42 -19.97 -3.38
C ALA A 76 7.81 -18.70 -2.75
N LEU A 77 7.73 -18.64 -1.42
CA LEU A 77 7.43 -17.39 -0.72
C LEU A 77 8.73 -16.61 -0.59
N VAL A 78 9.30 -16.12 -1.71
CA VAL A 78 10.28 -15.04 -1.59
C VAL A 78 9.46 -13.84 -1.15
N PRO A 79 9.61 -13.37 0.11
CA PRO A 79 8.92 -12.18 0.54
C PRO A 79 9.33 -11.06 -0.40
N TRP A 80 8.34 -10.35 -0.94
CA TRP A 80 8.67 -9.25 -1.84
C TRP A 80 9.48 -8.24 -1.03
N LYS A 81 10.53 -7.63 -1.61
CA LYS A 81 11.44 -6.73 -0.86
C LYS A 81 10.68 -5.62 -0.10
N TYR A 82 9.54 -5.19 -0.64
CA TYR A 82 8.68 -4.16 -0.06
C TYR A 82 7.48 -4.72 0.73
N GLU A 83 7.36 -6.05 0.90
CA GLU A 83 6.24 -6.68 1.61
C GLU A 83 6.25 -6.32 3.09
N GLU A 84 7.43 -6.32 3.73
CA GLU A 84 7.57 -5.86 5.13
C GLU A 84 7.26 -4.37 5.24
N SER A 85 7.81 -3.55 4.36
CA SER A 85 7.56 -2.10 4.36
C SER A 85 6.10 -1.77 4.06
N LEU A 86 5.36 -2.58 3.29
CA LEU A 86 3.94 -2.40 2.99
C LEU A 86 3.01 -3.16 3.96
N SER A 87 3.56 -3.93 4.90
CA SER A 87 2.78 -4.73 5.86
C SER A 87 1.85 -3.87 6.72
N PHE A 88 2.19 -2.60 6.97
CA PHE A 88 1.31 -1.67 7.69
C PHE A 88 -0.02 -1.42 6.97
N LEU A 89 -0.10 -1.67 5.66
CA LEU A 89 -1.33 -1.56 4.87
C LEU A 89 -2.27 -2.74 5.09
N LEU A 90 -1.79 -3.91 5.54
CA LEU A 90 -2.61 -5.12 5.72
C LEU A 90 -3.94 -4.85 6.45
N PRO A 91 -3.97 -4.23 7.65
CA PRO A 91 -5.21 -3.96 8.37
C PRO A 91 -6.17 -2.98 7.66
N TYR A 92 -5.66 -2.18 6.73
CA TYR A 92 -6.44 -1.22 5.94
C TYR A 92 -6.87 -1.79 4.58
N MET A 93 -6.15 -2.78 4.07
CA MET A 93 -6.42 -3.49 2.81
C MET A 93 -7.38 -4.67 2.99
N GLU A 94 -7.49 -5.22 4.20
CA GLU A 94 -8.45 -6.28 4.54
C GLU A 94 -9.92 -5.81 4.63
N CYS A 95 -10.32 -4.83 3.82
CA CYS A 95 -11.74 -4.49 3.64
C CYS A 95 -12.41 -5.43 2.62
N ARG A 96 -12.45 -6.73 2.97
CA ARG A 96 -13.54 -7.71 2.72
C ARG A 96 -13.03 -9.13 3.05
N SER A 97 -12.96 -9.43 4.33
CA SER A 97 -13.50 -10.70 4.79
C SER A 97 -15.01 -10.52 4.77
N THR A 98 -15.66 -10.98 3.71
CA THR A 98 -17.09 -11.30 3.78
C THR A 98 -17.28 -12.08 5.08
N LYS A 99 -18.10 -11.55 5.99
CA LYS A 99 -18.60 -12.29 7.15
C LYS A 99 -18.98 -13.68 6.65
N GLN A 100 -18.26 -14.67 7.15
CA GLN A 100 -18.71 -16.04 7.14
C GLN A 100 -19.98 -16.03 8.00
N MET A 101 -21.13 -16.22 7.35
CA MET A 101 -22.36 -16.66 7.99
C MET A 101 -22.56 -18.12 7.58
#